data_AF-A0A2N2HXX6-F1
#
_entry.id   AF-A0A2N2HXX6-F1
#
_cell.length_a   1.000
_cell.length_b   1.000
_cell.length_c   1.000
_cell.angle_alpha   90.00
_cell.angle_beta   90.00
_cell.angle_gamma   90.00
#
_symmetry.space_group_name_H-M   'P 1'
#
loop_
_entity.id
_entity.type
_entity.pdbx_description
1 polymer ?
#
loop_
_entity_poly.entity_id
_entity_poly.type
_entity_poly.pdbx_seq_one_letter_code
_entity_poly.pdbx_strand_id
1 'polypeptide(L)'
;MRKTRLSTSIILMFVFCIMACGGRGFFAWGEASWKEEVLLHDGSKIIIKRLNNLGGYPTIDSHERQNLDETVTFTLSGTNKEITWKTDFRDEKPEPNSLNLLALDIINGIPYIATYPAGCIAYNKWKRPNPPYIFFKYDGNAWKQIPLEEFPPEISKVNVIVGRPPAELQKPFYTAEQVDGENNRGNMDETYKKIIRTSMKGVGCEELIYDGKIWHDISGLKKQPSLEACLDLCPKIGIKFEYCPCNRLFKNTSKDK
;
A
#
# COMPACT_ATOMS: atom_id res chain seq x y z
N MET A 1 38.80 -58.60 9.04
CA MET A 1 38.52 -57.15 9.03
C MET A 1 37.02 -56.93 9.23
N ARG A 2 36.63 -56.37 10.38
CA ARG A 2 35.23 -56.14 10.80
C ARG A 2 34.70 -54.90 10.07
N LYS A 3 33.76 -55.07 9.12
CA LYS A 3 33.02 -53.94 8.55
C LYS A 3 31.92 -53.54 9.54
N THR A 4 32.12 -52.41 10.21
CA THR A 4 31.14 -51.72 11.05
C THR A 4 29.90 -51.39 10.22
N ARG A 5 28.78 -52.07 10.52
CA ARG A 5 27.43 -51.64 10.13
C ARG A 5 27.06 -50.43 10.98
N LEU A 6 27.63 -49.28 10.65
CA LEU A 6 27.28 -48.02 11.27
C LEU A 6 26.26 -47.31 10.35
N SER A 7 25.02 -47.29 10.83
CA SER A 7 24.10 -46.18 10.64
C SER A 7 23.51 -45.92 9.23
N THR A 8 22.61 -46.79 8.80
CA THR A 8 21.48 -46.35 7.94
C THR A 8 20.33 -45.77 8.78
N SER A 9 20.22 -46.12 10.07
CA SER A 9 19.14 -45.60 10.94
C SER A 9 19.32 -44.15 11.42
N ILE A 10 20.54 -43.59 11.49
CA ILE A 10 20.72 -42.19 11.95
C ILE A 10 20.41 -41.20 10.82
N ILE A 11 20.59 -41.59 9.56
CA ILE A 11 20.26 -40.75 8.39
C ILE A 11 18.74 -40.58 8.25
N LEU A 12 17.95 -41.62 8.54
CA LEU A 12 16.49 -41.52 8.48
C LEU A 12 15.90 -40.67 9.62
N MET A 13 16.58 -40.59 10.77
CA MET A 13 16.16 -39.77 11.91
C MET A 13 16.49 -38.28 11.72
N PHE A 14 17.51 -37.93 10.94
CA PHE A 14 17.82 -36.54 10.59
C PHE A 14 16.87 -35.95 9.54
N VAL A 15 16.30 -36.78 8.66
CA VAL A 15 15.33 -36.31 7.65
C VAL A 15 13.94 -36.06 8.26
N PHE A 16 13.58 -36.74 9.35
CA PHE A 16 12.29 -36.55 10.02
C PHE A 16 12.24 -35.35 11.00
N CYS A 17 13.40 -34.90 11.51
CA CYS A 17 13.45 -33.72 12.39
C CYS A 17 13.28 -32.37 11.66
N ILE A 18 13.35 -32.35 10.33
CA ILE A 18 13.20 -31.10 9.55
C ILE A 18 11.72 -30.79 9.24
N MET A 19 10.81 -31.74 9.44
CA MET A 19 9.38 -31.57 9.14
C MET A 19 8.50 -31.26 10.37
N ALA A 20 9.09 -31.12 11.57
CA ALA A 20 8.36 -30.91 12.81
C ALA A 20 8.71 -29.59 13.55
N CYS A 21 9.26 -28.60 12.85
CA CYS A 21 9.30 -27.22 13.32
C CYS A 21 8.41 -26.36 12.43
N GLY A 22 7.17 -26.14 12.86
CA GLY A 22 6.35 -25.06 12.33
C GLY A 22 7.10 -23.73 12.49
N GLY A 23 7.48 -23.15 11.35
CA GLY A 23 7.72 -21.72 11.16
C GLY A 23 8.80 -21.08 12.05
N ARG A 24 10.06 -21.22 11.65
CA ARG A 24 11.14 -20.19 11.72
C ARG A 24 12.47 -20.84 11.29
N GLY A 25 12.53 -21.22 10.01
CA GLY A 25 13.77 -21.70 9.40
C GLY A 25 14.75 -20.54 9.18
N PHE A 26 16.05 -20.84 9.27
CA PHE A 26 17.21 -19.94 9.13
C PHE A 26 17.39 -19.32 7.71
N PHE A 27 16.34 -19.40 6.88
CA PHE A 27 16.18 -18.79 5.56
C PHE A 27 14.77 -18.17 5.44
N ALA A 28 14.28 -17.52 6.49
CA ALA A 28 12.95 -16.92 6.50
C ALA A 28 12.95 -15.61 5.68
N TRP A 29 12.63 -15.74 4.39
CA TRP A 29 11.92 -14.71 3.65
C TRP A 29 10.71 -14.34 4.53
N GLY A 30 10.67 -13.10 5.03
CA GLY A 30 9.69 -12.75 6.05
C GLY A 30 8.32 -12.65 5.43
N GLU A 31 7.33 -13.31 6.02
CA GLU A 31 5.93 -13.15 5.64
C GLU A 31 5.16 -12.72 6.88
N ALA A 32 4.27 -11.74 6.70
CA ALA A 32 3.24 -11.42 7.68
C ALA A 32 1.89 -11.74 7.06
N SER A 33 1.10 -12.58 7.72
CA SER A 33 -0.25 -12.90 7.26
C SER A 33 -1.24 -12.88 8.42
N TRP A 34 -2.44 -12.39 8.13
CA TRP A 34 -3.55 -12.38 9.07
C TRP A 34 -4.86 -12.41 8.30
N LYS A 35 -5.93 -12.65 9.04
CA LYS A 35 -7.30 -12.51 8.55
C LYS A 35 -7.98 -11.41 9.34
N GLU A 36 -8.92 -10.72 8.71
CA GLU A 36 -9.75 -9.73 9.39
C GLU A 36 -11.19 -9.79 8.88
N GLU A 37 -12.14 -9.59 9.79
CA GLU A 37 -13.52 -9.34 9.42
C GLU A 37 -13.67 -7.91 8.91
N VAL A 38 -14.35 -7.78 7.76
CA VAL A 38 -14.71 -6.51 7.17
C VAL A 38 -16.21 -6.34 7.31
N LEU A 39 -16.62 -5.32 8.08
CA LEU A 39 -18.02 -4.92 8.21
C LEU A 39 -18.42 -4.09 6.97
N LEU A 40 -19.37 -4.61 6.21
CA LEU A 40 -19.90 -4.00 4.99
C LEU A 40 -20.98 -2.95 5.30
N HIS A 41 -21.30 -2.12 4.31
CA HIS A 41 -22.31 -1.06 4.44
C HIS A 41 -23.70 -1.56 4.86
N ASP A 42 -24.07 -2.80 4.51
CA ASP A 42 -25.35 -3.42 4.84
C ASP A 42 -25.38 -4.10 6.23
N GLY A 43 -24.28 -4.03 6.97
CA GLY A 43 -24.11 -4.64 8.29
C GLY A 43 -23.69 -6.12 8.25
N SER A 44 -23.58 -6.72 7.06
CA SER A 44 -22.98 -8.04 6.91
C SER A 44 -21.46 -7.99 7.08
N LYS A 45 -20.86 -9.15 7.33
CA LYS A 45 -19.40 -9.29 7.50
C LYS A 45 -18.85 -10.28 6.49
N ILE A 46 -17.68 -9.98 5.97
CA ILE A 46 -16.86 -10.96 5.22
C ILE A 46 -15.51 -11.12 5.90
N ILE A 47 -14.81 -12.21 5.59
CA ILE A 47 -13.43 -12.41 6.05
C ILE A 47 -12.50 -12.18 4.86
N ILE A 48 -11.52 -11.30 5.04
CA ILE A 48 -10.41 -11.14 4.11
C ILE A 48 -9.14 -11.75 4.70
N LYS A 49 -8.27 -12.26 3.83
CA LYS A 49 -6.92 -12.72 4.17
C LYS A 49 -5.93 -11.70 3.60
N ARG A 50 -4.96 -11.29 4.42
CA ARG A 50 -3.86 -10.42 4.02
C ARG A 50 -2.54 -11.16 4.14
N LEU A 51 -1.67 -10.93 3.17
CA LEU A 51 -0.33 -11.49 3.09
C LEU A 51 0.61 -10.40 2.61
N ASN A 52 1.60 -10.08 3.43
CA ASN A 52 2.67 -9.16 3.09
C ASN A 52 3.98 -9.93 3.02
N ASN A 53 4.66 -9.82 1.89
CA ASN A 53 6.05 -10.23 1.79
C ASN A 53 6.93 -9.13 2.37
N LEU A 54 7.82 -9.49 3.30
CA LEU A 54 8.64 -8.56 4.05
C LEU A 54 10.08 -8.58 3.56
N GLY A 55 10.60 -7.38 3.33
CA GLY A 55 11.95 -7.11 2.89
C GLY A 55 12.75 -6.37 3.94
N GLY A 56 14.06 -6.32 3.72
CA GLY A 56 15.00 -5.67 4.62
C GLY A 56 15.01 -6.26 6.03
N TYR A 57 15.87 -5.68 6.86
CA TYR A 57 15.90 -5.90 8.30
C TYR A 57 15.43 -4.62 9.01
N PRO A 58 14.86 -4.75 10.22
CA PRO A 58 14.60 -3.59 11.06
C PRO A 58 15.86 -2.72 11.19
N THR A 59 15.68 -1.42 11.11
CA THR A 59 16.76 -0.42 11.30
C THR A 59 16.61 0.21 12.68
N ILE A 60 17.62 0.99 13.11
CA ILE A 60 17.54 1.76 14.36
C ILE A 60 16.32 2.71 14.32
N ASP A 61 16.02 3.26 13.15
CA ASP A 61 14.93 4.21 12.93
C ASP A 61 13.56 3.54 12.71
N SER A 62 13.54 2.23 12.43
CA SER A 62 12.30 1.46 12.22
C SER A 62 12.46 0.03 12.70
N HIS A 63 11.81 -0.28 13.83
CA HIS A 63 11.73 -1.64 14.38
C HIS A 63 10.88 -2.60 13.50
N GLU A 64 10.14 -2.08 12.54
CA GLU A 64 9.34 -2.86 11.60
C GLU A 64 10.11 -3.14 10.30
N ARG A 65 9.85 -4.33 9.73
CA ARG A 65 10.35 -4.69 8.39
C ARG A 65 9.50 -4.03 7.31
N GLN A 66 10.13 -3.70 6.19
CA GLN A 66 9.47 -3.09 5.03
C GLN A 66 8.54 -4.09 4.33
N ASN A 67 7.33 -3.67 3.98
CA ASN A 67 6.47 -4.44 3.08
C ASN A 67 7.02 -4.31 1.64
N LEU A 68 7.26 -5.43 0.96
CA LEU A 68 7.66 -5.47 -0.45
C LEU A 68 6.46 -5.54 -1.38
N ASP A 69 5.43 -6.27 -0.97
CA ASP A 69 4.15 -6.34 -1.65
C ASP A 69 3.08 -6.76 -0.65
N GLU A 70 1.84 -6.63 -1.07
CA GLU A 70 0.68 -7.09 -0.34
C GLU A 70 -0.31 -7.78 -1.27
N THR A 71 -0.88 -8.87 -0.78
CA THR A 71 -1.99 -9.60 -1.39
C THR A 71 -3.16 -9.65 -0.42
N VAL A 72 -4.33 -9.21 -0.89
CA VAL A 72 -5.61 -9.28 -0.18
C VAL A 72 -6.54 -10.22 -0.93
N THR A 73 -7.09 -11.22 -0.25
CA THR A 73 -7.93 -12.26 -0.85
C THR A 73 -9.21 -12.47 -0.05
N PHE A 74 -10.34 -12.63 -0.73
CA PHE A 74 -11.64 -12.88 -0.10
C PHE A 74 -12.60 -13.60 -1.05
N THR A 75 -13.63 -14.23 -0.50
CA THR A 75 -14.69 -14.87 -1.30
C THR A 75 -15.87 -13.92 -1.44
N LEU A 76 -16.36 -13.74 -2.66
CA LEU A 76 -17.53 -12.89 -2.93
C LEU A 76 -18.81 -13.55 -2.41
N SER A 77 -19.50 -12.90 -1.47
CA SER A 77 -20.74 -13.37 -0.85
C SER A 77 -21.78 -13.84 -1.87
N GLY A 78 -22.43 -14.98 -1.59
CA GLY A 78 -23.38 -15.60 -2.51
C GLY A 78 -22.75 -16.32 -3.70
N THR A 79 -21.42 -16.33 -3.80
CA THR A 79 -20.66 -17.06 -4.82
C THR A 79 -19.53 -17.86 -4.17
N ASN A 80 -18.97 -18.85 -4.88
CA ASN A 80 -17.72 -19.51 -4.48
C ASN A 80 -16.49 -18.88 -5.16
N LYS A 81 -16.62 -17.65 -5.66
CA LYS A 81 -15.55 -16.98 -6.41
C LYS A 81 -14.62 -16.27 -5.44
N GLU A 82 -13.36 -16.68 -5.46
CA GLU A 82 -12.28 -15.98 -4.79
C GLU A 82 -11.83 -14.76 -5.61
N ILE A 83 -11.67 -13.63 -4.95
CA ILE A 83 -11.20 -12.37 -5.52
C ILE A 83 -9.91 -11.98 -4.82
N THR A 84 -8.94 -11.54 -5.62
CA THR A 84 -7.63 -11.12 -5.13
C THR A 84 -7.30 -9.71 -5.62
N TRP A 85 -6.83 -8.87 -4.71
CA TRP A 85 -6.19 -7.60 -5.01
C TRP A 85 -4.72 -7.67 -4.60
N LYS A 86 -3.83 -7.12 -5.43
CA LYS A 86 -2.38 -7.11 -5.19
C LYS A 86 -1.82 -5.73 -5.43
N THR A 87 -0.85 -5.36 -4.62
CA THR A 87 -0.09 -4.12 -4.72
C THR A 87 1.38 -4.46 -4.47
N ASP A 88 2.28 -3.88 -5.25
CA ASP A 88 3.72 -4.02 -5.08
C ASP A 88 4.27 -2.71 -4.51
N PHE A 89 5.12 -2.76 -3.49
CA PHE A 89 5.73 -1.56 -2.91
C PHE A 89 7.15 -1.33 -3.44
N ARG A 90 7.64 -2.20 -4.31
CA ARG A 90 8.96 -2.04 -4.94
C ARG A 90 8.87 -1.21 -6.20
N ASP A 91 9.86 -0.34 -6.35
CA ASP A 91 10.00 0.51 -7.53
C ASP A 91 10.50 -0.27 -8.78
N GLU A 92 10.91 -1.53 -8.64
CA GLU A 92 11.37 -2.35 -9.77
C GLU A 92 10.23 -2.82 -10.71
N LYS A 93 8.97 -2.82 -10.24
CA LYS A 93 7.83 -3.18 -11.10
C LYS A 93 7.24 -1.93 -11.77
N PRO A 94 6.88 -2.02 -13.06
CA PRO A 94 6.23 -0.91 -13.74
C PRO A 94 4.91 -0.56 -13.04
N GLU A 95 4.71 0.74 -12.84
CA GLU A 95 3.50 1.34 -12.29
C GLU A 95 2.23 0.97 -13.07
N PRO A 96 1.04 1.00 -12.44
CA PRO A 96 0.73 1.52 -11.10
C PRO A 96 0.96 0.53 -9.93
N ASN A 97 1.56 1.00 -8.83
CA ASN A 97 1.81 0.21 -7.61
C ASN A 97 1.79 1.08 -6.31
N SER A 98 2.26 0.55 -5.18
CA SER A 98 2.47 1.25 -3.90
C SER A 98 1.22 1.89 -3.28
N LEU A 99 0.13 1.13 -3.24
CA LEU A 99 -1.12 1.51 -2.59
C LEU A 99 -1.36 0.71 -1.31
N ASN A 100 -1.90 1.34 -0.28
CA ASN A 100 -2.39 0.71 0.94
C ASN A 100 -3.92 0.68 0.95
N LEU A 101 -4.51 -0.44 1.36
CA LEU A 101 -5.97 -0.59 1.46
C LEU A 101 -6.57 0.21 2.64
N LEU A 102 -7.72 0.85 2.41
CA LEU A 102 -8.49 1.59 3.43
C LEU A 102 -9.90 1.06 3.61
N ALA A 103 -10.57 0.72 2.52
CA ALA A 103 -11.92 0.21 2.59
C ALA A 103 -12.12 -0.85 1.52
N LEU A 104 -12.97 -1.81 1.86
CA LEU A 104 -13.47 -2.81 0.94
C LEU A 104 -14.96 -2.99 1.21
N ASP A 105 -15.76 -2.93 0.16
CA ASP A 105 -17.20 -3.17 0.26
C ASP A 105 -17.73 -3.88 -0.99
N ILE A 106 -18.96 -4.40 -0.91
CA ILE A 106 -19.63 -5.11 -1.99
C ILE A 106 -21.01 -4.47 -2.20
N ILE A 107 -21.15 -3.66 -3.24
CA ILE A 107 -22.43 -3.00 -3.59
C ILE A 107 -23.07 -3.75 -4.74
N ASN A 108 -24.28 -4.28 -4.53
CA ASN A 108 -25.04 -5.04 -5.53
C ASN A 108 -24.21 -6.18 -6.17
N GLY A 109 -23.45 -6.90 -5.35
CA GLY A 109 -22.59 -8.02 -5.79
C GLY A 109 -21.28 -7.59 -6.46
N ILE A 110 -20.97 -6.29 -6.51
CA ILE A 110 -19.75 -5.75 -7.10
C ILE A 110 -18.81 -5.28 -5.99
N PRO A 111 -17.59 -5.83 -5.90
CA PRO A 111 -16.57 -5.33 -4.99
C PRO A 111 -16.00 -3.97 -5.41
N TYR A 112 -15.79 -3.12 -4.41
CA TYR A 112 -15.12 -1.83 -4.52
C TYR A 112 -14.06 -1.73 -3.43
N ILE A 113 -12.96 -1.04 -3.73
CA ILE A 113 -11.94 -0.71 -2.74
C ILE A 113 -11.54 0.76 -2.83
N ALA A 114 -11.25 1.34 -1.67
CA ALA A 114 -10.53 2.60 -1.55
C ALA A 114 -9.13 2.32 -1.03
N THR A 115 -8.14 2.99 -1.61
CA THR A 115 -6.74 2.89 -1.22
C THR A 115 -6.12 4.28 -1.09
N TYR A 116 -4.92 4.36 -0.54
CA TYR A 116 -4.10 5.58 -0.57
C TYR A 116 -2.67 5.27 -0.99
N PRO A 117 -1.94 6.22 -1.59
CA PRO A 117 -0.53 6.05 -1.92
C PRO A 117 0.35 5.89 -0.68
N ALA A 118 1.19 4.85 -0.68
CA ALA A 118 2.14 4.56 0.38
C ALA A 118 3.35 5.51 0.33
N GLY A 119 3.22 6.68 0.96
CA GLY A 119 4.28 7.68 1.07
C GLY A 119 4.40 8.63 -0.14
N CYS A 120 5.41 9.48 -0.09
CA CYS A 120 5.54 10.63 -1.00
C CYS A 120 5.79 10.28 -2.45
N ILE A 121 6.63 9.28 -2.68
CA ILE A 121 6.94 8.83 -4.03
C ILE A 121 5.67 8.28 -4.69
N ALA A 122 4.96 7.38 -4.01
CA ALA A 122 3.68 6.86 -4.48
C ALA A 122 2.66 7.98 -4.72
N TYR A 123 2.55 8.94 -3.79
CA TYR A 123 1.61 10.07 -3.94
C TYR A 123 1.89 10.88 -5.21
N ASN A 124 3.16 11.18 -5.50
CA ASN A 124 3.56 11.88 -6.72
C ASN A 124 3.36 11.02 -7.99
N LYS A 125 3.65 9.71 -7.94
CA LYS A 125 3.38 8.76 -9.04
C LYS A 125 1.90 8.72 -9.43
N TRP A 126 1.03 8.69 -8.43
CA TRP A 126 -0.42 8.71 -8.59
C TRP A 126 -0.98 10.09 -8.96
N LYS A 127 -0.13 11.03 -9.37
CA LYS A 127 -0.49 12.40 -9.78
C LYS A 127 -1.17 13.19 -8.67
N ARG A 128 -0.84 12.90 -7.42
CA ARG A 128 -1.22 13.68 -6.23
C ARG A 128 -2.74 13.83 -6.10
N PRO A 129 -3.50 12.72 -5.97
CA PRO A 129 -4.96 12.78 -5.86
C PRO A 129 -5.39 13.66 -4.67
N ASN A 130 -6.54 14.34 -4.80
CA ASN A 130 -7.14 15.12 -3.72
C ASN A 130 -8.68 14.99 -3.74
N PRO A 131 -9.30 14.27 -2.78
CA PRO A 131 -8.72 13.66 -1.59
C PRO A 131 -7.67 12.58 -1.91
N PRO A 132 -6.77 12.21 -0.99
CA PRO A 132 -5.56 11.43 -1.29
C PRO A 132 -5.85 9.92 -1.46
N TYR A 133 -6.86 9.58 -2.25
CA TYR A 133 -7.34 8.22 -2.46
C TYR A 133 -7.29 7.81 -3.92
N ILE A 134 -7.15 6.51 -4.13
CA ILE A 134 -7.36 5.86 -5.42
C ILE A 134 -8.46 4.81 -5.24
N PHE A 135 -9.43 4.82 -6.15
CA PHE A 135 -10.61 3.96 -6.07
C PHE A 135 -10.57 2.90 -7.15
N PHE A 136 -11.01 1.69 -6.81
CA PHE A 136 -11.15 0.62 -7.77
C PHE A 136 -12.50 -0.08 -7.65
N LYS A 137 -12.97 -0.58 -8.79
CA LYS A 137 -14.12 -1.48 -8.93
C LYS A 137 -13.64 -2.79 -9.53
N TYR A 138 -14.14 -3.91 -9.03
CA TYR A 138 -13.93 -5.20 -9.67
C TYR A 138 -14.99 -5.43 -10.75
N ASP A 139 -14.58 -5.59 -12.01
CA ASP A 139 -15.51 -5.69 -13.15
C ASP A 139 -15.98 -7.12 -13.45
N GLY A 140 -15.64 -8.07 -12.58
CA GLY A 140 -15.86 -9.50 -12.79
C GLY A 140 -14.64 -10.23 -13.35
N ASN A 141 -13.62 -9.53 -13.83
CA ASN A 141 -12.35 -10.12 -14.27
C ASN A 141 -11.16 -9.49 -13.53
N ALA A 142 -11.07 -8.17 -13.53
CA ALA A 142 -9.95 -7.41 -12.99
C ALA A 142 -10.41 -6.19 -12.18
N TRP A 143 -9.49 -5.67 -11.37
CA TRP A 143 -9.66 -4.37 -10.72
C TRP A 143 -9.44 -3.26 -11.74
N LYS A 144 -10.40 -2.35 -11.85
CA LYS A 144 -10.32 -1.15 -12.68
C LYS A 144 -10.33 0.07 -11.80
N GLN A 145 -9.39 0.98 -12.02
CA GLN A 145 -9.41 2.28 -11.37
C GLN A 145 -10.66 3.05 -11.83
N ILE A 146 -11.33 3.71 -10.89
CA ILE A 146 -12.51 4.54 -11.15
C ILE A 146 -12.30 5.93 -10.53
N PRO A 147 -12.97 6.97 -11.03
CA PRO A 147 -12.99 8.28 -10.40
C PRO A 147 -13.87 8.27 -9.14
N LEU A 148 -13.73 9.29 -8.28
CA LEU A 148 -14.46 9.40 -7.01
C LEU A 148 -15.98 9.43 -7.22
N GLU A 149 -16.43 10.04 -8.30
CA GLU A 149 -17.84 10.19 -8.68
C GLU A 149 -18.52 8.84 -8.93
N GLU A 150 -17.75 7.82 -9.32
CA GLU A 150 -18.24 6.45 -9.51
C GLU A 150 -18.08 5.58 -8.27
N PHE A 151 -17.36 6.05 -7.24
CA PHE A 151 -17.16 5.29 -6.00
C PHE A 151 -18.40 5.36 -5.10
N PRO A 152 -19.03 4.23 -4.71
CA PRO A 152 -20.34 4.23 -4.07
C PRO A 152 -20.40 5.04 -2.77
N PRO A 153 -21.36 5.98 -2.59
CA PRO A 153 -21.49 6.85 -1.42
C PRO A 153 -21.69 6.11 -0.09
N GLU A 154 -22.25 4.89 -0.14
CA GLU A 154 -22.47 4.01 1.00
C GLU A 154 -21.15 3.64 1.69
N ILE A 155 -20.07 3.51 0.91
CA ILE A 155 -18.72 3.27 1.41
C ILE A 155 -18.15 4.59 1.94
N SER A 156 -18.38 4.81 3.23
CA SER A 156 -18.07 6.07 3.92
C SER A 156 -17.02 5.94 5.02
N LYS A 157 -16.68 4.71 5.42
CA LYS A 157 -15.76 4.42 6.53
C LYS A 157 -14.65 3.48 6.10
N VAL A 158 -13.51 3.63 6.76
CA VAL A 158 -12.42 2.65 6.71
C VAL A 158 -12.83 1.45 7.55
N ASN A 159 -12.71 0.25 6.98
CA ASN A 159 -13.24 -0.99 7.56
C ASN A 159 -12.25 -2.18 7.48
N VAL A 160 -10.99 -1.88 7.21
CA VAL A 160 -9.85 -2.81 7.31
C VAL A 160 -8.77 -2.18 8.17
N ILE A 161 -7.85 -2.97 8.72
CA ILE A 161 -6.68 -2.41 9.40
C ILE A 161 -5.84 -1.63 8.38
N VAL A 162 -5.59 -0.36 8.68
CA VAL A 162 -4.80 0.51 7.80
C VAL A 162 -3.33 0.09 7.85
N GLY A 163 -2.78 -0.31 6.70
CA GLY A 163 -1.43 -0.85 6.62
C GLY A 163 -1.35 -2.27 7.20
N ARG A 164 -0.57 -2.43 8.27
CA ARG A 164 -0.35 -3.73 8.94
C ARG A 164 -0.28 -3.54 10.46
N PRO A 165 -0.81 -4.48 11.27
CA PRO A 165 -0.58 -4.47 12.72
C PRO A 165 0.91 -4.51 13.07
N PRO A 166 1.35 -3.89 14.19
CA PRO A 166 2.71 -4.04 14.68
C PRO A 166 3.10 -5.52 14.80
N ALA A 167 4.31 -5.89 14.37
CA ALA A 167 4.71 -7.30 14.26
C ALA A 167 4.59 -8.05 15.60
N GLU A 168 4.88 -7.38 16.71
CA GLU A 168 4.81 -7.94 18.07
C GLU A 168 3.38 -8.17 18.56
N LEU A 169 2.41 -7.44 18.00
CA LEU A 169 0.99 -7.48 18.41
C LEU A 169 0.11 -8.18 17.37
N GLN A 170 0.69 -8.64 16.28
CA GLN A 170 -0.05 -9.21 15.17
C GLN A 170 -0.74 -10.51 15.59
N LYS A 171 -2.07 -10.50 15.51
CA LYS A 171 -2.93 -11.67 15.70
C LYS A 171 -3.17 -12.40 14.36
N PRO A 172 -3.44 -13.71 14.38
CA PRO A 172 -3.81 -14.45 13.18
C PRO A 172 -5.19 -14.06 12.64
N PHE A 173 -6.07 -13.52 13.49
CA PHE A 173 -7.43 -13.13 13.14
C PHE A 173 -7.87 -11.89 13.94
N TYR A 174 -8.61 -11.00 13.30
CA TYR A 174 -9.22 -9.81 13.90
C TYR A 174 -10.73 -9.79 13.63
N THR A 175 -11.55 -9.59 14.65
CA THR A 175 -12.98 -9.29 14.48
C THR A 175 -13.16 -7.84 13.98
N ALA A 176 -14.34 -7.50 13.45
CA ALA A 176 -14.60 -6.16 12.94
C ALA A 176 -14.43 -5.08 14.03
N GLU A 177 -14.77 -5.43 15.28
CA GLU A 177 -14.59 -4.56 16.44
C GLU A 177 -13.11 -4.36 16.80
N GLN A 178 -12.28 -5.40 16.58
CA GLN A 178 -10.82 -5.29 16.76
C GLN A 178 -10.18 -4.49 15.63
N VAL A 179 -10.66 -4.62 14.39
CA VAL A 179 -10.23 -3.79 13.26
C VAL A 179 -10.49 -2.31 13.54
N ASP A 180 -11.70 -1.97 13.99
CA ASP A 180 -12.04 -0.62 14.41
C ASP A 180 -11.15 -0.16 15.58
N GLY A 181 -10.89 -1.05 16.55
CA GLY A 181 -9.97 -0.79 17.66
C GLY A 181 -8.55 -0.45 17.22
N GLU A 182 -7.98 -1.18 16.25
CA GLU A 182 -6.63 -0.90 15.71
C GLU A 182 -6.59 0.45 14.98
N ASN A 183 -7.61 0.76 14.18
CA ASN A 183 -7.69 2.03 13.45
C ASN A 183 -7.91 3.23 14.38
N ASN A 184 -8.53 3.03 15.54
CA ASN A 184 -8.74 4.08 16.54
C ASN A 184 -7.64 4.12 17.61
N ARG A 185 -6.59 3.31 17.49
CA ARG A 185 -5.48 3.30 18.43
C ARG A 185 -4.60 4.53 18.22
N GLY A 186 -4.88 5.58 19.00
CA GLY A 186 -4.11 6.83 18.99
C GLY A 186 -4.69 7.91 18.07
N ASN A 187 -3.86 8.88 17.71
CA ASN A 187 -4.28 10.07 16.97
C ASN A 187 -4.19 9.87 15.45
N MET A 188 -4.87 8.85 14.92
CA MET A 188 -4.93 8.64 13.47
C MET A 188 -5.71 9.78 12.79
N ASP A 189 -5.17 10.28 11.68
CA ASP A 189 -5.77 11.33 10.86
C ASP A 189 -7.16 10.91 10.34
N GLU A 190 -8.10 11.87 10.22
CA GLU A 190 -9.47 11.59 9.74
C GLU A 190 -9.47 11.00 8.32
N THR A 191 -8.45 11.30 7.50
CA THR A 191 -8.24 10.71 6.16
C THR A 191 -8.14 9.19 6.17
N TYR A 192 -7.75 8.60 7.30
CA TYR A 192 -7.63 7.15 7.46
C TYR A 192 -8.80 6.54 8.23
N LYS A 193 -9.78 7.35 8.68
CA LYS A 193 -10.96 6.88 9.41
C LYS A 193 -12.21 6.84 8.53
N LYS A 194 -12.32 7.79 7.60
CA LYS A 194 -13.49 7.96 6.73
C LYS A 194 -13.06 8.19 5.30
N ILE A 195 -13.96 7.86 4.37
CA ILE A 195 -13.80 8.19 2.96
C ILE A 195 -14.27 9.63 2.74
N ILE A 196 -13.32 10.56 2.73
CA ILE A 196 -13.58 11.96 2.44
C ILE A 196 -13.88 12.12 0.95
N ARG A 197 -14.89 12.92 0.61
CA ARG A 197 -15.36 13.13 -0.77
C ARG A 197 -15.17 14.55 -1.29
N THR A 198 -14.58 15.41 -0.48
CA THR A 198 -14.27 16.80 -0.84
C THR A 198 -12.77 17.01 -0.86
N SER A 199 -12.31 17.92 -1.71
CA SER A 199 -10.89 18.31 -1.71
C SER A 199 -10.46 18.83 -0.34
N MET A 200 -9.25 18.49 0.04
CA MET A 200 -8.66 18.82 1.33
C MET A 200 -7.51 19.81 1.16
N LYS A 201 -7.31 20.64 2.19
CA LYS A 201 -6.14 21.53 2.29
C LYS A 201 -5.05 20.83 3.10
N GLY A 202 -3.79 21.03 2.71
CA GLY A 202 -2.64 20.51 3.47
C GLY A 202 -2.47 18.99 3.41
N VAL A 203 -3.09 18.30 2.46
CA VAL A 203 -2.91 16.85 2.26
C VAL A 203 -1.73 16.52 1.35
N GLY A 204 -1.15 15.35 1.58
CA GLY A 204 0.00 14.86 0.85
C GLY A 204 1.32 15.40 1.39
N CYS A 205 2.34 15.43 0.55
CA CYS A 205 3.66 15.92 0.90
C CYS A 205 4.27 16.74 -0.25
N GLU A 206 5.56 17.04 -0.19
CA GLU A 206 6.26 17.82 -1.20
C GLU A 206 6.01 17.29 -2.62
N GLU A 207 5.94 18.23 -3.56
CA GLU A 207 5.83 17.87 -4.97
C GLU A 207 7.19 17.44 -5.46
N LEU A 208 7.22 16.26 -6.06
CA LEU A 208 8.43 15.65 -6.60
C LEU A 208 8.27 15.48 -8.11
N ILE A 209 9.38 15.56 -8.84
CA ILE A 209 9.43 15.20 -10.26
C ILE A 209 10.42 14.06 -10.50
N TYR A 210 10.04 13.12 -11.35
CA TYR A 210 10.90 12.01 -11.75
C TYR A 210 11.64 12.36 -13.05
N ASP A 211 12.97 12.25 -13.04
CA ASP A 211 13.84 12.56 -14.19
C ASP A 211 14.24 11.31 -15.01
N GLY A 212 13.54 10.19 -14.80
CA GLY A 212 13.90 8.89 -15.38
C GLY A 212 14.94 8.11 -14.56
N LYS A 213 15.48 8.69 -13.48
CA LYS A 213 16.43 8.01 -12.57
C LYS A 213 16.04 8.18 -11.11
N ILE A 214 15.82 9.40 -10.66
CA ILE A 214 15.54 9.75 -9.26
C ILE A 214 14.39 10.76 -9.15
N TRP A 215 13.81 10.84 -7.96
CA TRP A 215 12.80 11.84 -7.62
C TRP A 215 13.47 13.09 -7.04
N HIS A 216 13.11 14.25 -7.56
CA HIS A 216 13.65 15.54 -7.16
C HIS A 216 12.58 16.38 -6.46
N ASP A 217 12.92 16.98 -5.32
CA ASP A 217 12.12 18.03 -4.72
C ASP A 217 12.19 19.31 -5.56
N ILE A 218 11.02 19.82 -5.95
CA ILE A 218 10.90 21.02 -6.79
C ILE A 218 10.46 22.26 -5.99
N SER A 219 10.44 22.19 -4.67
CA SER A 219 10.08 23.30 -3.78
C SER A 219 10.98 24.52 -3.99
N GLY A 220 12.27 24.31 -4.28
CA GLY A 220 13.21 25.38 -4.64
C GLY A 220 12.89 26.05 -5.99
N LEU A 221 12.38 25.30 -6.96
CA LEU A 221 11.99 25.81 -8.29
C LEU A 221 10.75 26.70 -8.21
N LYS A 222 9.78 26.34 -7.36
CA LYS A 222 8.54 27.11 -7.13
C LYS A 222 8.78 28.49 -6.51
N LYS A 223 9.89 28.66 -5.81
CA LYS A 223 10.26 29.91 -5.13
C LYS A 223 11.03 30.87 -6.03
N GLN A 224 11.34 30.49 -7.26
CA GLN A 224 12.11 31.34 -8.17
C GLN A 224 11.28 32.55 -8.65
N PRO A 225 11.92 33.71 -8.87
CA PRO A 225 11.21 34.95 -9.19
C PRO A 225 10.69 34.99 -10.64
N SER A 226 11.23 34.17 -11.55
CA SER A 226 10.82 34.14 -12.95
C SER A 226 10.98 32.75 -13.58
N LEU A 227 10.37 32.57 -14.75
CA LEU A 227 10.52 31.36 -15.55
C LEU A 227 12.00 31.12 -15.92
N GLU A 228 12.72 32.17 -16.30
CA GLU A 228 14.12 32.12 -16.67
C GLU A 228 15.00 31.70 -15.48
N ALA A 229 14.76 32.30 -14.30
CA ALA A 229 15.47 31.92 -13.06
C ALA A 229 15.19 30.46 -12.68
N CYS A 230 13.97 29.98 -12.89
CA CYS A 230 13.60 28.58 -12.68
C CYS A 230 14.34 27.64 -13.66
N LEU A 231 14.33 27.96 -14.96
CA LEU A 231 14.98 27.15 -15.99
C LEU A 231 16.50 27.09 -15.79
N ASP A 232 17.13 28.17 -15.33
CA ASP A 232 18.55 28.23 -15.00
C ASP A 232 18.89 27.41 -13.74
N LEU A 233 17.95 27.26 -12.80
CA LEU A 233 18.15 26.46 -11.59
C LEU A 233 18.05 24.95 -11.84
N CYS A 234 17.18 24.49 -12.75
CA CYS A 234 16.98 23.06 -13.06
C CYS A 234 18.30 22.25 -13.23
N PRO A 235 19.22 22.63 -14.14
CA PRO A 235 20.46 21.87 -14.32
C PRO A 235 21.37 21.93 -13.09
N LYS A 236 21.32 23.02 -12.29
CA LYS A 236 22.14 23.18 -11.07
C LYS A 236 21.71 22.22 -9.95
N ILE A 237 20.44 21.82 -9.94
CA ILE A 237 19.91 20.81 -9.01
C ILE A 237 19.83 19.40 -9.63
N GLY A 238 20.47 19.20 -10.79
CA GLY A 238 20.58 17.89 -11.44
C GLY A 238 19.36 17.47 -12.26
N ILE A 239 18.38 18.35 -12.47
CA ILE A 239 17.22 18.07 -13.32
C ILE A 239 17.56 18.44 -14.76
N LYS A 240 17.51 17.46 -15.68
CA LYS A 240 17.68 17.73 -17.10
C LYS A 240 16.55 18.61 -17.63
N PHE A 241 16.86 19.40 -18.65
CA PHE A 241 15.92 20.34 -19.25
C PHE A 241 14.59 19.70 -19.70
N GLU A 242 14.65 18.48 -20.26
CA GLU A 242 13.47 17.72 -20.71
C GLU A 242 12.50 17.34 -19.57
N TYR A 243 12.99 17.25 -18.33
CA TYR A 243 12.21 16.98 -17.12
C TYR A 243 11.97 18.23 -16.27
N CYS A 244 12.43 19.40 -16.70
CA CYS A 244 12.34 20.62 -15.91
C CYS A 244 10.87 21.13 -15.86
N PRO A 245 10.25 21.24 -14.67
CA PRO A 245 8.83 21.54 -14.55
C PRO A 245 8.50 23.04 -14.70
N CYS A 246 9.50 23.91 -14.88
CA CYS A 246 9.33 25.36 -14.80
C CYS A 246 8.25 25.90 -15.75
N ASN A 247 8.16 25.36 -16.97
CA ASN A 247 7.10 25.76 -17.91
C ASN A 247 5.69 25.54 -17.32
N ARG A 248 5.46 24.44 -16.59
CA ARG A 248 4.18 24.18 -15.93
C ARG A 248 4.00 25.09 -14.70
N LEU A 249 5.06 25.26 -13.90
CA LEU A 249 5.02 26.05 -12.67
C LEU A 249 4.69 27.52 -12.92
N PHE A 250 5.21 28.10 -14.01
CA PHE A 250 5.06 29.52 -14.34
C PHE A 250 4.01 29.82 -15.42
N LYS A 251 3.39 28.79 -16.04
CA LYS A 251 2.23 28.99 -16.93
C LYS A 251 0.94 29.32 -16.17
N ASN A 252 0.84 28.92 -14.90
CA ASN A 252 -0.36 29.15 -14.09
C ASN A 252 -0.35 30.50 -13.34
N THR A 253 0.78 31.19 -13.27
CA THR A 253 0.90 32.49 -12.58
C THR A 253 0.44 33.68 -13.42
N SER A 254 0.07 33.48 -14.69
CA SER A 254 -0.48 34.53 -15.56
C SER A 254 -2.00 34.60 -15.60
N LYS A 255 -2.72 33.63 -15.00
CA LYS A 255 -4.19 33.64 -14.91
C LYS A 255 -4.74 34.21 -13.60
N ASP A 256 -3.88 34.39 -12.59
CA ASP A 256 -4.24 34.96 -11.28
C ASP A 256 -3.65 36.37 -11.07
N LYS A 257 -3.48 37.14 -12.15
CA LYS A 257 -3.18 38.58 -12.10
C LYS A 257 -4.27 39.39 -12.80
#